data_AF-A0AAD0D7E7-F1
#
_entry.id   AF-A0AAD0D7E7-F1
#
_cell.length_a   1.000
_cell.length_b   1.000
_cell.length_c   1.000
_cell.angle_alpha   90.00
_cell.angle_beta   90.00
_cell.angle_gamma   90.00
#
_symmetry.space_group_name_H-M   'P 1'
#
loop_
_entity.id
_entity.type
_entity.pdbx_description
1 polymer ?
#
loop_
_entity_poly.entity_id
_entity_poly.type
_entity_poly.pdbx_seq_one_letter_code
_entity_poly.pdbx_strand_id
1 'polypeptide(L)' 'MKSIKIFVAVIALATSFGSFAAQSVTASASTIDGAEAKIAAQAEQAGASSYTITQAFSGNRVHMTAELNK' A
#
# COMPACT_ATOMS: atom_id res chain seq x y z
N MET A 1 -47.86 3.57 -9.31
CA MET A 1 -46.90 3.13 -8.27
C MET A 1 -46.15 1.85 -8.67
N LYS A 2 -45.38 1.85 -9.77
CA LYS A 2 -44.62 0.65 -10.21
C LYS A 2 -43.18 0.94 -10.69
N SER A 3 -42.82 2.21 -10.90
CA SER A 3 -41.53 2.64 -11.47
C SER A 3 -40.53 3.19 -10.44
N ILE A 4 -40.92 3.37 -9.17
CA ILE A 4 -40.08 3.97 -8.11
C ILE A 4 -39.16 2.96 -7.40
N LYS A 5 -39.32 1.65 -7.63
CA LYS A 5 -38.56 0.62 -6.90
C LYS A 5 -37.22 0.22 -7.53
N ILE A 6 -36.92 0.66 -8.76
CA ILE A 6 -35.74 0.18 -9.52
C ILE A 6 -34.48 1.03 -9.27
N PHE A 7 -34.60 2.27 -8.80
CA PHE A 7 -33.43 3.17 -8.68
C PHE A 7 -32.58 2.99 -7.41
N VAL A 8 -33.11 2.31 -6.38
CA VAL A 8 -32.44 2.21 -5.07
C VAL A 8 -31.47 1.01 -4.98
N ALA A 9 -31.54 0.06 -5.92
CA ALA A 9 -30.74 -1.17 -5.86
C ALA A 9 -29.37 -1.10 -6.57
N VAL A 10 -29.05 -0.01 -7.28
CA VAL A 10 -27.80 0.11 -8.07
C VAL A 10 -26.65 0.81 -7.31
N ILE A 11 -26.90 1.32 -6.11
CA ILE A 11 -25.88 2.01 -5.30
C ILE A 11 -25.04 1.00 -4.48
N ALA A 12 -25.43 -0.28 -4.47
CA ALA A 12 -24.59 -1.34 -3.94
C ALA A 12 -23.48 -1.69 -4.95
N LEU A 13 -22.28 -1.19 -4.66
CA LEU A 13 -21.06 -2.00 -4.64
C LEU A 13 -20.16 -2.08 -5.90
N ALA A 14 -20.45 -1.33 -6.97
CA ALA A 14 -19.58 -1.33 -8.16
C ALA A 14 -18.37 -0.37 -8.10
N THR A 15 -17.99 0.16 -6.93
CA THR A 15 -16.73 0.92 -6.76
C THR A 15 -15.55 0.05 -6.31
N SER A 16 -15.71 -1.28 -6.28
CA SER A 16 -14.66 -2.21 -5.83
C SER A 16 -13.62 -2.60 -6.89
N PHE A 17 -13.44 -1.78 -7.95
CA PHE A 17 -12.33 -1.93 -8.88
C PHE A 17 -11.65 -0.57 -9.10
N GLY A 18 -10.41 -0.45 -8.63
CA GLY A 18 -9.49 0.55 -9.19
C GLY A 18 -8.65 1.39 -8.24
N SER A 19 -8.69 1.17 -6.92
CA SER A 19 -7.62 1.65 -6.04
C SER A 19 -6.80 0.48 -5.54
N PHE A 20 -6.08 -0.17 -6.46
CA PHE A 20 -4.77 -0.72 -6.14
C PHE A 20 -3.82 0.48 -5.92
N ALA A 21 -4.10 1.27 -4.89
CA ALA A 21 -3.11 2.20 -4.38
C ALA A 21 -2.09 1.32 -3.67
N ALA A 22 -1.07 0.90 -4.40
CA ALA A 22 0.04 0.20 -3.82
C ALA A 22 0.58 1.07 -2.69
N GLN A 23 0.56 0.51 -1.49
CA GLN A 23 0.70 1.30 -0.27
C GLN A 23 2.19 1.56 -0.10
N SER A 24 2.68 2.75 -0.45
CA SER A 24 4.10 3.03 -0.33
C SER A 24 4.47 3.28 1.14
N VAL A 25 5.48 2.56 1.61
CA VAL A 25 6.07 2.74 2.94
C VAL A 25 7.48 3.25 2.79
N THR A 26 7.84 4.21 3.63
CA THR A 26 9.18 4.77 3.68
C THR A 26 9.78 4.45 5.04
N ALA A 27 10.94 3.81 5.02
CA ALA A 27 11.73 3.55 6.21
C ALA A 27 13.04 4.33 6.16
N SER A 28 13.53 4.67 7.35
CA SER A 28 14.84 5.30 7.49
C SER A 28 15.61 4.68 8.64
N ALA A 29 16.88 4.39 8.38
CA ALA A 29 17.79 3.77 9.33
C ALA A 29 19.24 4.19 9.09
N SER A 30 20.11 3.85 10.03
CA SER A 30 21.54 4.11 9.95
C SER A 30 22.28 3.10 9.06
N THR A 31 21.64 1.97 8.75
CA THR A 31 22.17 0.87 7.93
C THR A 31 21.10 0.40 6.94
N ILE A 32 21.54 -0.22 5.84
CA ILE A 32 20.64 -0.78 4.81
C ILE A 32 19.76 -1.87 5.43
N ASP A 33 20.37 -2.82 6.14
CA ASP A 33 19.65 -3.91 6.81
C ASP A 33 18.58 -3.40 7.79
N GLY A 34 18.88 -2.33 8.54
CA GLY A 34 17.93 -1.74 9.48
C GLY A 34 16.77 -1.03 8.81
N ALA A 35 16.96 -0.52 7.59
CA ALA A 35 15.90 0.08 6.81
C ALA A 35 15.05 -1.00 6.12
N GLU A 36 15.65 -2.06 5.59
CA GLU A 36 14.93 -3.21 5.03
C GLU A 36 14.07 -3.91 6.08
N ALA A 37 14.62 -4.18 7.28
CA ALA A 37 13.87 -4.80 8.36
C ALA A 37 12.63 -3.98 8.77
N LYS A 38 12.75 -2.65 8.75
CA LYS A 38 11.61 -1.75 9.01
C LYS A 38 10.57 -1.80 7.90
N ILE A 39 11.00 -1.83 6.64
CA ILE A 39 10.07 -1.97 5.51
C ILE A 39 9.35 -3.31 5.56
N ALA A 40 10.06 -4.41 5.83
CA ALA A 40 9.46 -5.73 5.95
C ALA A 40 8.44 -5.78 7.09
N ALA A 41 8.77 -5.22 8.27
CA ALA A 41 7.84 -5.12 9.38
C ALA A 41 6.60 -4.26 9.04
N GLN A 42 6.80 -3.13 8.34
CA GLN A 42 5.70 -2.27 7.88
C GLN A 42 4.84 -2.97 6.82
N ALA A 43 5.45 -3.76 5.93
CA ALA A 43 4.78 -4.56 4.93
C ALA A 43 3.87 -5.62 5.57
N GLU A 44 4.39 -6.37 6.54
CA GLU A 44 3.61 -7.34 7.31
C GLU A 44 2.49 -6.68 8.10
N GLN A 45 2.75 -5.55 8.78
CA GLN A 45 1.74 -4.80 9.52
C GLN A 45 0.63 -4.23 8.61
N ALA A 46 0.96 -3.82 7.40
CA ALA A 46 0.00 -3.37 6.40
C ALA A 46 -0.79 -4.52 5.76
N GLY A 47 -0.39 -5.78 6.02
CA GLY A 47 -0.94 -6.97 5.40
C GLY A 47 -0.63 -7.05 3.91
N ALA A 48 0.57 -6.63 3.51
CA ALA A 48 1.05 -6.74 2.14
C ALA A 48 1.54 -8.16 1.86
N SER A 49 1.13 -8.72 0.72
CA SER A 49 1.57 -10.04 0.27
C SER A 49 2.97 -10.02 -0.33
N SER A 50 3.40 -8.86 -0.85
CA SER A 50 4.75 -8.61 -1.34
C SER A 50 5.11 -7.14 -1.20
N TYR A 51 6.40 -6.84 -1.20
CA TYR A 51 6.89 -5.46 -1.23
C TYR A 51 8.02 -5.35 -2.24
N THR A 52 8.03 -4.24 -2.97
CA THR A 52 9.08 -3.93 -3.95
C THR A 52 9.74 -2.63 -3.55
N ILE A 53 11.05 -2.65 -3.34
CA ILE A 53 11.81 -1.43 -3.07
C ILE A 53 11.90 -0.65 -4.38
N THR A 54 11.24 0.51 -4.45
CA THR A 54 11.24 1.37 -5.64
C THR A 54 12.31 2.45 -5.55
N GLN A 55 12.71 2.82 -4.33
CA GLN A 55 13.84 3.73 -4.10
C GLN A 55 14.67 3.27 -2.90
N ALA A 56 15.99 3.31 -3.08
CA ALA A 56 16.95 3.18 -2.00
C ALA A 56 17.96 4.33 -2.10
N PHE A 57 17.99 5.17 -1.09
CA PHE A 57 18.91 6.29 -0.98
C PHE A 57 19.82 6.08 0.23
N SER A 58 21.11 5.94 -0.03
CA SER A 58 22.12 5.74 1.02
C SER A 58 23.11 6.90 0.99
N GLY A 59 22.79 7.97 1.70
CA GLY A 59 23.67 9.12 1.93
C GLY A 59 24.24 9.08 3.35
N ASN A 60 24.01 10.15 4.14
CA ASN A 60 24.37 10.19 5.57
C ASN A 60 23.47 9.28 6.44
N ARG A 61 22.29 8.92 5.94
CA ARG A 61 21.36 7.93 6.49
C ARG A 61 20.73 7.16 5.33
N VAL A 62 20.30 5.94 5.60
CA VAL A 62 19.60 5.12 4.63
C VAL A 62 18.13 5.47 4.68
N HIS A 63 17.60 5.93 3.56
CA HIS A 63 16.18 6.13 3.32
C HIS A 63 15.77 5.16 2.22
N MET A 64 14.83 4.27 2.51
CA MET A 64 14.27 3.37 1.52
C MET A 64 12.77 3.58 1.43
N THR A 65 12.27 3.51 0.20
CA THR A 65 10.85 3.52 -0.13
C THR A 65 10.54 2.19 -0.79
N ALA A 66 9.56 1.49 -0.24
CA ALA A 66 9.01 0.31 -0.84
C ALA A 66 7.53 0.49 -1.11
N GLU A 67 7.11 -0.06 -2.22
CA GLU A 67 5.73 -0.14 -2.63
C GLU A 67 5.18 -1.49 -2.18
N LEU A 68 4.17 -1.44 -1.31
CA LEU A 68 3.52 -2.63 -0.78
C LEU A 68 2.41 -3.07 -1.71
N ASN A 69 2.49 -4.32 -2.14
CA ASN A 69 1.50 -4.97 -2.97
C ASN A 69 0.70 -5.96 -2.13
N LYS A 70 -0.63 -5.84 -2.20
CA LYS A 70 -1.58 -6.75 -1.53
C LYS A 70 -1.99 -7.89 -2.43
#